data_AF-A0A8T6TPH5-F1
#
_entry.id   AF-A0A8T6TPH5-F1
#
_cell.length_a   1.000
_cell.length_b   1.000
_cell.length_c   1.000
_cell.angle_alpha   90.00
_cell.angle_beta   90.00
_cell.angle_gamma   90.00
#
_symmetry.space_group_name_H-M   'P 1'
#
loop_
_entity.id
_entity.type
_entity.pdbx_description
1 polymer ?
#
loop_
_entity_poly.entity_id
_entity_poly.type
_entity_poly.pdbx_seq_one_letter_code
_entity_poly.pdbx_strand_id
1 'polypeptide(L)'
;GSVTLRTGCADMGQGSSTVLAQMVAEELGVPGEAVRVISADTAATPDAGPSTASRQTFTSGNAVLSAAREVKESLLGLASQALEASPEDLSLK
;
A
#
# COMPACT_ATOMS: atom_id res chain seq x y z
N GLY A 1 1.14 -7.70 11.97
CA GLY A 1 2.29 -7.82 11.07
C GLY A 1 2.81 -6.42 10.72
N SER A 2 3.94 -6.31 10.03
CA SER A 2 4.46 -5.04 9.50
C SER A 2 4.41 -5.04 7.97
N VAL A 3 4.18 -3.88 7.35
CA VAL A 3 4.09 -3.70 5.90
C VAL A 3 5.24 -2.82 5.42
N THR A 4 5.87 -3.17 4.30
CA THR A 4 6.83 -2.28 3.62
C THR A 4 6.26 -1.85 2.28
N LEU A 5 5.97 -0.56 2.14
CA LEU A 5 5.58 0.06 0.89
C LEU A 5 6.82 0.52 0.13
N ARG A 6 6.99 0.07 -1.11
CA ARG A 6 8.03 0.54 -2.05
C ARG A 6 7.38 1.39 -3.13
N THR A 7 7.83 2.62 -3.29
CA THR A 7 7.26 3.55 -4.27
C THR A 7 8.32 4.47 -4.88
N GLY A 8 8.35 4.62 -6.20
CA GLY A 8 9.22 5.63 -6.84
C GLY A 8 8.75 7.07 -6.61
N CYS A 9 7.61 7.28 -5.94
CA CYS A 9 7.07 8.60 -5.65
C CYS A 9 8.05 9.40 -4.80
N ALA A 10 8.62 10.47 -5.37
CA ALA A 10 9.52 11.35 -4.65
C ALA A 10 8.74 12.29 -3.73
N ASP A 11 9.01 12.21 -2.43
CA ASP A 11 8.50 13.14 -1.44
C ASP A 11 9.53 14.24 -1.16
N MET A 12 9.13 15.48 -1.35
CA MET A 12 9.96 16.68 -1.17
C MET A 12 9.42 17.58 -0.05
N GLY A 13 8.52 17.04 0.79
CA GLY A 13 7.89 17.76 1.90
C GLY A 13 6.39 17.99 1.72
N GLN A 14 5.80 17.59 0.60
CA GLN A 14 4.35 17.62 0.39
C GLN A 14 3.62 16.52 1.19
N GLY A 15 4.34 15.51 1.69
CA GLY A 15 3.79 14.43 2.50
C GLY A 15 3.19 13.28 1.68
N SER A 16 3.66 13.06 0.45
CA SER A 16 3.19 11.93 -0.36
C SER A 16 3.51 10.59 0.28
N SER A 17 4.64 10.43 0.97
CA SER A 17 4.98 9.20 1.69
C SER A 17 3.95 8.91 2.78
N THR A 18 3.54 9.94 3.53
CA THR A 18 2.54 9.82 4.60
C THR A 18 1.18 9.42 4.04
N VAL A 19 0.70 10.11 3.00
CA VAL A 19 -0.61 9.84 2.42
C VAL A 19 -0.66 8.44 1.79
N LEU A 20 0.39 8.04 1.08
CA LEU A 20 0.46 6.69 0.49
C LEU A 20 0.54 5.60 1.57
N ALA A 21 1.26 5.84 2.67
CA ALA A 21 1.28 4.91 3.80
C ALA A 21 -0.09 4.76 4.46
N GLN A 22 -0.82 5.88 4.65
CA GLN A 22 -2.18 5.87 5.19
C GLN A 22 -3.16 5.09 4.30
N MET A 23 -3.07 5.26 2.98
CA MET A 23 -3.89 4.50 2.02
C MET A 23 -3.65 2.99 2.13
N VAL A 24 -2.39 2.57 2.24
CA VAL A 24 -2.03 1.15 2.39
C VAL A 24 -2.46 0.61 3.76
N ALA A 25 -2.28 1.40 4.81
CA ALA A 25 -2.67 1.04 6.17
C ALA A 25 -4.18 0.78 6.27
N GLU A 26 -4.99 1.68 5.69
CA GLU A 26 -6.45 1.56 5.62
C GLU A 26 -6.88 0.33 4.82
N GLU A 27 -6.32 0.13 3.63
CA GLU A 27 -6.72 -0.99 2.77
C GLU A 27 -6.40 -2.36 3.41
N LEU A 28 -5.26 -2.46 4.10
CA LEU A 28 -4.79 -3.69 4.76
C LEU A 28 -5.27 -3.87 6.20
N GLY A 29 -5.95 -2.89 6.78
CA GLY A 29 -6.42 -2.98 8.16
C GLY A 29 -5.29 -3.06 9.19
N VAL A 30 -4.31 -2.16 9.08
CA VAL A 30 -3.17 -2.09 10.00
C VAL A 30 -2.96 -0.66 10.51
N PRO A 31 -2.37 -0.46 11.71
CA PRO A 31 -1.96 0.86 12.16
C PRO A 31 -0.99 1.52 11.17
N GLY A 32 -1.11 2.83 10.95
CA GLY A 32 -0.22 3.56 10.04
C GLY A 32 1.27 3.44 10.42
N GLU A 33 1.59 3.32 11.71
CA GLU A 33 2.93 3.08 12.23
C GLU A 33 3.53 1.71 11.82
N ALA A 34 2.68 0.76 11.43
CA ALA A 34 3.11 -0.54 10.93
C ALA A 34 3.55 -0.51 9.46
N VAL A 35 3.37 0.63 8.76
CA VAL A 35 3.74 0.81 7.35
C VAL A 35 5.06 1.58 7.24
N ARG A 36 6.11 0.87 6.83
CA ARG A 36 7.40 1.48 6.49
C ARG A 36 7.43 1.83 5.00
N VAL A 37 7.76 3.06 4.67
CA VAL A 37 7.91 3.51 3.28
C VAL A 37 9.38 3.51 2.86
N ILE A 38 9.67 2.90 1.71
CA ILE A 38 10.91 3.05 0.96
C ILE A 38 10.55 3.83 -0.30
N SER A 39 11.06 5.04 -0.44
CA SER A 39 10.73 5.94 -1.54
C SER A 39 11.96 6.37 -2.35
N ALA A 40 11.76 6.60 -3.65
CA ALA A 40 12.73 7.21 -4.57
C ALA A 40 14.13 6.56 -4.62
N ASP A 41 14.22 5.26 -4.32
CA ASP A 41 15.41 4.45 -4.51
C ASP A 41 15.24 3.61 -5.79
N THR A 42 15.95 3.97 -6.86
CA THR A 42 15.80 3.31 -8.17
C THR A 42 16.27 1.86 -8.18
N ALA A 43 17.04 1.41 -7.19
CA ALA A 43 17.42 0.01 -7.04
C ALA A 43 16.36 -0.81 -6.28
N ALA A 44 15.50 -0.15 -5.49
CA ALA A 44 14.57 -0.80 -4.57
C ALA A 44 13.08 -0.45 -4.80
N THR A 45 12.76 0.45 -5.74
CA THR A 45 11.40 0.94 -5.98
C THR A 45 11.06 1.00 -7.47
N PRO A 46 9.79 0.76 -7.86
CA PRO A 46 9.36 0.91 -9.25
C PRO A 46 9.29 2.40 -9.63
N ASP A 47 9.45 2.70 -10.93
CA ASP A 47 9.28 4.06 -11.44
C ASP A 47 7.84 4.56 -11.23
N ALA A 48 7.71 5.79 -10.70
CA ALA A 48 6.44 6.47 -10.47
C ALA A 48 6.30 7.77 -11.32
N GLY A 49 7.23 8.02 -12.23
CA GLY A 49 7.37 9.28 -12.95
C GLY A 49 7.68 10.48 -12.03
N PRO A 50 7.78 11.69 -12.58
CA PRO A 50 8.18 12.86 -11.81
C PRO A 50 7.08 13.30 -10.81
N SER A 51 7.50 13.77 -9.64
CA SER A 51 6.64 14.45 -8.66
C SER A 51 6.30 15.87 -9.09
N THR A 52 5.43 15.98 -10.10
CA THR A 52 4.93 17.24 -10.68
C THR A 52 3.42 17.15 -10.93
N ALA A 53 2.82 18.25 -11.42
CA ALA A 53 1.41 18.29 -11.83
C ALA A 53 0.40 17.86 -10.76
N SER A 54 0.76 17.97 -9.47
CA SER A 54 -0.06 17.53 -8.33
C SER A 54 -0.58 16.09 -8.44
N ARG A 55 0.11 15.25 -9.22
CA ARG A 55 -0.44 13.96 -9.69
C ARG A 55 -0.24 12.81 -8.70
N GLN A 56 0.75 12.92 -7.83
CA GLN A 56 1.30 11.77 -7.10
C GLN A 56 0.28 11.13 -6.15
N THR A 57 -0.49 11.93 -5.40
CA THR A 57 -1.58 11.42 -4.55
C THR A 57 -2.62 10.64 -5.34
N PHE A 58 -2.91 11.05 -6.58
CA PHE A 58 -3.88 10.36 -7.43
C PHE A 58 -3.25 9.15 -8.13
N THR A 59 -2.18 9.35 -8.89
CA THR A 59 -1.57 8.30 -9.71
C THR A 59 -0.90 7.23 -8.84
N SER A 60 0.05 7.62 -7.99
CA SER A 60 0.71 6.66 -7.10
C SER A 60 -0.23 6.17 -6.01
N GLY A 61 -1.19 6.98 -5.56
CA GLY A 61 -2.24 6.52 -4.63
C GLY A 61 -3.03 5.34 -5.17
N ASN A 62 -3.54 5.45 -6.40
CA ASN A 62 -4.24 4.32 -7.03
C ASN A 62 -3.32 3.12 -7.26
N ALA A 63 -2.04 3.34 -7.60
CA ALA A 63 -1.08 2.25 -7.77
C ALA A 63 -0.84 1.48 -6.45
N VAL A 64 -0.66 2.17 -5.33
CA VAL A 64 -0.44 1.52 -4.03
C VAL A 64 -1.71 0.85 -3.50
N LEU A 65 -2.90 1.40 -3.78
CA LEU A 65 -4.17 0.77 -3.46
C LEU A 65 -4.38 -0.52 -4.25
N SER A 66 -4.05 -0.55 -5.54
CA SER A 66 -4.10 -1.77 -6.34
C SER A 66 -3.19 -2.85 -5.74
N ALA A 67 -1.94 -2.50 -5.42
CA ALA A 67 -1.00 -3.44 -4.81
C ALA A 67 -1.47 -3.92 -3.43
N ALA A 68 -2.05 -3.04 -2.61
CA ALA A 68 -2.59 -3.42 -1.30
C ALA A 68 -3.79 -4.38 -1.42
N ARG A 69 -4.65 -4.20 -2.42
CA ARG A 69 -5.79 -5.10 -2.68
C ARG A 69 -5.35 -6.49 -3.11
N GLU A 70 -4.34 -6.60 -3.97
CA GLU A 70 -3.77 -7.90 -4.35
C GLU A 70 -3.20 -8.65 -3.14
N VAL A 71 -2.54 -7.93 -2.22
CA VAL A 71 -2.06 -8.51 -0.95
C VAL A 71 -3.24 -8.94 -0.08
N LYS A 72 -4.26 -8.10 0.07
CA LYS A 72 -5.47 -8.41 0.83
C LYS A 72 -6.19 -9.65 0.31
N GLU A 73 -6.40 -9.76 -0.99
CA GLU A 73 -7.00 -10.93 -1.63
C GLU A 73 -6.19 -12.19 -1.34
N SER A 74 -4.85 -12.11 -1.46
CA SER A 74 -3.96 -13.23 -1.15
C SER A 74 -4.05 -13.65 0.33
N LEU A 75 -4.09 -12.69 1.25
CA LEU A 75 -4.22 -12.95 2.68
C LEU A 75 -5.57 -13.56 3.04
N LEU A 76 -6.66 -13.04 2.47
CA LEU A 76 -8.01 -13.58 2.69
C LEU A 76 -8.16 -14.98 2.09
N GLY A 77 -7.54 -15.26 0.94
CA GLY A 77 -7.51 -16.59 0.35
C GLY A 77 -6.81 -17.62 1.24
N LEU A 78 -5.68 -17.25 1.83
CA LEU A 78 -4.97 -18.10 2.81
C LEU A 78 -5.77 -18.25 4.11
N ALA A 79 -6.37 -17.18 4.60
CA ALA A 79 -7.19 -17.19 5.81
C ALA A 79 -8.45 -18.06 5.64
N SER A 80 -9.11 -18.00 4.48
CA SER A 80 -10.27 -18.84 4.15
C SER A 80 -9.93 -20.33 4.24
N GLN A 81 -8.78 -20.73 3.69
CA GLN A 81 -8.31 -22.12 3.79
C GLN A 81 -7.98 -22.51 5.23
N ALA A 82 -7.31 -21.63 5.99
CA ALA A 82 -6.90 -21.91 7.35
C ALA A 82 -8.07 -21.95 8.35
N LEU A 83 -9.12 -21.18 8.10
CA LEU A 83 -10.29 -21.02 8.98
C LEU A 83 -11.51 -21.83 8.53
N GLU A 84 -11.42 -22.53 7.41
CA GLU A 84 -12.54 -23.28 6.79
C GLU A 84 -13.81 -22.42 6.61
N ALA A 85 -13.62 -21.14 6.31
CA ALA A 85 -14.67 -20.14 6.17
C ALA A 85 -14.73 -19.59 4.74
N SER A 86 -15.91 -19.15 4.30
CA SER A 86 -16.05 -18.49 3.00
C SER A 86 -15.21 -17.20 2.97
N PRO A 87 -14.53 -16.86 1.87
CA PRO A 87 -13.84 -15.57 1.73
C PRO A 87 -14.75 -14.37 1.96
N GLU A 88 -16.04 -14.51 1.66
CA GLU A 88 -17.06 -13.47 1.83
C GLU A 88 -17.34 -13.14 3.32
N ASP A 89 -17.04 -14.09 4.21
CA ASP A 89 -17.21 -13.93 5.65
C ASP A 89 -15.97 -13.32 6.33
N LEU A 90 -14.89 -13.08 5.57
CA LEU A 90 -13.61 -12.61 6.07
C LEU A 90 -13.37 -11.15 5.70
N SER A 91 -12.85 -10.38 6.66
CA SER A 91 -12.44 -8.99 6.45
C SER A 91 -11.15 -8.67 7.21
N LEU A 92 -10.39 -7.73 6.65
CA LEU A 92 -9.28 -7.07 7.36
C LEU A 92 -9.84 -5.82 8.04
N LYS A 93 -9.41 -5.55 9.27
CA LYS A 93 -9.99 -4.55 10.17
C LYS A 93 -9.27 -3.22 10.15
#